data_AF-A0A8H3U4V3-F1
#
_entry.id   AF-A0A8H3U4V3-F1
#
_cell.length_a   1.000
_cell.length_b   1.000
_cell.length_c   1.000
_cell.angle_alpha   90.00
_cell.angle_beta   90.00
_cell.angle_gamma   90.00
#
_symmetry.space_group_name_H-M   'P 1'
#
loop_
_entity.id
_entity.type
_entity.pdbx_description
1 polymer ?
#
loop_
_entity_poly.entity_id
_entity_poly.type
_entity_poly.pdbx_seq_one_letter_code
_entity_poly.pdbx_strand_id
1 'polypeptide(L)'
;MHQSNQARAHLVGSFPATNTESAMRTTLAGLKDLLVSVPDGETGWRYYFTAGLSQKIAGQSPALGGVWRSYDEQFNPLPAPKVNEAAKQAILNTIALHPDLDFGYAAEAIASYQTFLKLKQEGLIAKNVRFQVSLPGIGSFTMFILPEYQSAMEKLAFRALRKDVIRIAQELPGTDIAMQFDIAADFIMMEAQKDTTYLDTLRADFHPRSEDLKKLYSNQYIELINQVDPAATVGLHICPGNISNRAVLEPKDMSVSVELANTIMSRIARSLDWVHFGILPSWKNESHYAPLKGMQPGPAVYLGLVYPNDREGAEQRISCAHEHMEDFGIAPSCGLGRTSIEDAGSVLAIISEISRVTNTIMPSTAKSWITPQMRTCQDGGKHEGDLQLITWEWKDEYGEEMGWGNIIREEGESQDTIHTMTLEADTDIPTPSADDLKQRFEKEMGKNEKKLFDYWPAAFRWTCCGASAQSGDPESEDISFGCDHHGTGSTKCSCDFCQMGQPVPASVLKPINVHGLNISPGPDPRSFKASTAAFNEGMREVFGLPKNLKPPYAM
;
A
#
# COMPACT_ATOMS: atom_id res chain seq x y z
N MET A 1 13.64 8.86 23.19
CA MET A 1 14.01 8.93 21.76
C MET A 1 12.88 8.28 20.98
N HIS A 2 11.90 9.07 20.54
CA HIS A 2 10.84 8.59 19.65
C HIS A 2 11.40 8.57 18.24
N GLN A 3 11.69 7.39 17.72
CA GLN A 3 11.97 7.20 16.31
C GLN A 3 10.62 7.22 15.59
N SER A 4 10.28 8.30 14.90
CA SER A 4 9.21 8.30 13.90
C SER A 4 9.66 7.39 12.75
N ASN A 5 9.31 6.10 12.80
CA ASN A 5 10.01 5.07 12.03
C ASN A 5 9.08 4.15 11.23
N GLN A 6 7.90 4.60 10.80
CA GLN A 6 7.08 3.80 9.89
C GLN A 6 7.54 3.96 8.45
N ALA A 7 8.13 2.89 7.92
CA ALA A 7 8.12 2.65 6.49
C ALA A 7 6.67 2.72 5.99
N ARG A 8 6.51 3.35 4.83
CA ARG A 8 5.19 3.46 4.17
C ARG A 8 4.90 2.28 3.27
N ALA A 9 5.93 1.52 2.90
CA ALA A 9 5.83 0.42 1.97
C ALA A 9 6.46 -0.85 2.54
N HIS A 10 5.84 -1.99 2.25
CA HIS A 10 6.42 -3.31 2.46
C HIS A 10 6.26 -4.16 1.19
N LEU A 11 7.26 -5.00 0.92
CA LEU A 11 7.24 -6.00 -0.14
C LEU A 11 7.38 -7.38 0.50
N VAL A 12 6.53 -8.32 0.09
CA VAL A 12 6.40 -9.62 0.78
C VAL A 12 7.62 -10.53 0.59
N GLY A 13 8.30 -10.48 -0.55
CA GLY A 13 9.41 -11.39 -0.82
C GLY A 13 9.63 -11.60 -2.31
N SER A 14 8.91 -12.57 -2.89
CA SER A 14 9.02 -12.88 -4.32
C SER A 14 8.74 -11.70 -5.25
N PHE A 15 9.50 -11.63 -6.35
CA PHE A 15 9.38 -10.60 -7.39
C PHE A 15 9.68 -11.20 -8.77
N PRO A 16 9.02 -10.77 -9.87
CA PRO A 16 9.19 -11.39 -11.17
C PRO A 16 10.49 -10.90 -11.83
N ALA A 17 11.61 -11.49 -11.41
CA ALA A 17 12.93 -11.17 -11.91
C ALA A 17 13.73 -12.45 -12.20
N THR A 18 14.74 -12.33 -13.08
CA THR A 18 15.58 -13.46 -13.47
C THR A 18 16.63 -13.83 -12.42
N ASN A 19 16.99 -12.90 -11.54
CA ASN A 19 17.95 -13.11 -10.45
C ASN A 19 17.76 -12.07 -9.32
N THR A 20 18.43 -12.30 -8.20
CA THR A 20 18.39 -11.42 -7.01
C THR A 20 18.78 -9.97 -7.29
N GLU A 21 19.83 -9.71 -8.07
CA GLU A 21 20.28 -8.34 -8.33
C GLU A 21 19.23 -7.56 -9.11
N SER A 22 18.64 -8.18 -10.13
CA SER A 22 17.53 -7.60 -10.90
C SER A 22 16.29 -7.35 -10.03
N ALA A 23 15.94 -8.26 -9.11
CA ALA A 23 14.83 -8.07 -8.19
C ALA A 23 15.05 -6.85 -7.26
N MET A 24 16.22 -6.79 -6.61
CA MET A 24 16.57 -5.70 -5.70
C MET A 24 16.64 -4.36 -6.43
N ARG A 25 17.30 -4.28 -7.59
CA ARG A 25 17.41 -3.04 -8.37
C ARG A 25 16.04 -2.51 -8.80
N THR A 26 15.16 -3.37 -9.32
CA THR A 26 13.83 -2.96 -9.78
C THR A 26 12.96 -2.45 -8.64
N THR A 27 12.93 -3.17 -7.51
CA THR A 27 12.13 -2.76 -6.33
C THR A 27 12.64 -1.46 -5.73
N LEU A 28 13.97 -1.28 -5.64
CA LEU A 28 14.59 -0.03 -5.19
C LEU A 28 14.33 1.15 -6.13
N ALA A 29 14.34 0.95 -7.44
CA ALA A 29 14.08 2.03 -8.40
C ALA A 29 12.70 2.69 -8.18
N GLY A 30 11.69 1.92 -7.75
CA GLY A 30 10.37 2.45 -7.42
C GLY A 30 10.23 2.98 -5.99
N LEU A 31 10.82 2.30 -5.00
CA LEU A 31 10.44 2.45 -3.58
C LEU A 31 11.61 2.71 -2.62
N LYS A 32 12.81 3.07 -3.09
CA LYS A 32 14.04 3.19 -2.27
C LYS A 32 13.87 3.97 -0.95
N ASP A 33 13.15 5.07 -0.96
CA ASP A 33 12.89 5.97 0.18
C ASP A 33 11.74 5.50 1.09
N LEU A 34 10.98 4.48 0.67
CA LEU A 34 9.78 4.01 1.34
C LEU A 34 9.97 2.66 2.05
N LEU A 35 11.00 1.89 1.68
CA LEU A 35 11.28 0.56 2.20
C LEU A 35 12.22 0.59 3.41
N VAL A 36 11.90 -0.18 4.45
CA VAL A 36 12.82 -0.49 5.56
C VAL A 36 13.63 -1.78 5.34
N SER A 37 13.12 -2.65 4.47
CA SER A 37 13.78 -3.88 4.08
C SER A 37 13.58 -4.18 2.59
N VAL A 38 14.54 -4.86 1.98
CA VAL A 38 14.52 -5.19 0.55
C VAL A 38 14.62 -6.71 0.38
N PRO A 39 13.64 -7.35 -0.29
CA PRO A 39 13.69 -8.79 -0.54
C PRO A 39 14.61 -9.16 -1.71
N ASP A 40 15.05 -10.42 -1.75
CA ASP A 40 15.87 -10.98 -2.83
C ASP A 40 15.06 -11.42 -4.06
N GLY A 41 13.73 -11.33 -4.01
CA GLY A 41 12.84 -11.74 -5.08
C GLY A 41 12.58 -13.24 -5.18
N GLU A 42 13.14 -14.08 -4.29
CA GLU A 42 12.91 -15.54 -4.24
C GLU A 42 13.12 -16.25 -5.58
N THR A 43 14.17 -15.89 -6.31
CA THR A 43 14.46 -16.46 -7.64
C THR A 43 14.96 -17.91 -7.57
N GLY A 44 15.08 -18.56 -8.74
CA GLY A 44 15.58 -19.94 -8.83
C GLY A 44 14.53 -20.97 -8.40
N TRP A 45 14.92 -22.00 -7.65
CA TRP A 45 13.99 -23.02 -7.17
C TRP A 45 12.91 -22.46 -6.23
N ARG A 46 13.15 -21.28 -5.65
CA ARG A 46 12.19 -20.55 -4.80
C ARG A 46 11.11 -19.80 -5.61
N TYR A 47 11.12 -19.84 -6.94
CA TYR A 47 10.12 -19.17 -7.79
C TYR A 47 8.67 -19.58 -7.45
N TYR A 48 8.45 -20.89 -7.27
CA TYR A 48 7.18 -21.45 -6.75
C TYR A 48 7.21 -21.70 -5.23
N PHE A 49 8.11 -21.03 -4.52
CA PHE A 49 8.34 -21.04 -3.08
C PHE A 49 8.24 -22.43 -2.44
N THR A 50 7.06 -22.84 -1.97
CA THR A 50 6.87 -24.15 -1.32
C THR A 50 6.68 -25.33 -2.26
N ALA A 51 6.17 -25.14 -3.48
CA ALA A 51 6.13 -26.21 -4.48
C ALA A 51 7.54 -26.51 -5.03
N GLY A 52 8.39 -25.47 -5.13
CA GLY A 52 9.81 -25.67 -5.44
C GLY A 52 10.54 -26.41 -4.30
N LEU A 53 10.23 -26.08 -3.05
CA LEU A 53 10.74 -26.80 -1.88
C LEU A 53 10.32 -28.28 -1.90
N SER A 54 9.05 -28.58 -2.14
CA SER A 54 8.57 -29.98 -2.17
C SER A 54 9.25 -30.79 -3.27
N GLN A 55 9.42 -30.24 -4.47
CA GLN A 55 10.17 -30.87 -5.56
C GLN A 55 11.64 -31.10 -5.19
N LYS A 56 12.29 -30.12 -4.58
CA LYS A 56 13.68 -30.24 -4.09
C LYS A 56 13.81 -31.38 -3.08
N ILE A 57 12.97 -31.42 -2.06
CA ILE A 57 13.01 -32.45 -1.02
C ILE A 57 12.69 -33.84 -1.61
N ALA A 58 11.73 -33.94 -2.53
CA ALA A 58 11.42 -35.18 -3.23
C ALA A 58 12.64 -35.72 -4.00
N GLY A 59 13.42 -34.85 -4.65
CA GLY A 59 14.66 -35.22 -5.33
C GLY A 59 15.82 -35.59 -4.40
N GLN A 60 15.91 -34.96 -3.22
CA GLN A 60 16.96 -35.23 -2.23
C GLN A 60 16.74 -36.52 -1.45
N SER A 61 15.48 -36.93 -1.24
CA SER A 61 15.13 -38.02 -0.32
C SER A 61 14.22 -39.07 -0.98
N PRO A 62 14.74 -39.94 -1.87
CA PRO A 62 13.95 -40.99 -2.51
C PRO A 62 13.26 -41.95 -1.53
N ALA A 63 13.84 -42.14 -0.33
CA ALA A 63 13.24 -42.94 0.74
C ALA A 63 11.89 -42.40 1.23
N LEU A 64 11.62 -41.11 1.02
CA LEU A 64 10.35 -40.45 1.34
C LEU A 64 9.36 -40.50 0.16
N GLY A 65 9.64 -41.21 -0.94
CA GLY A 65 8.77 -41.21 -2.13
C GLY A 65 7.30 -41.54 -1.87
N GLY A 66 7.00 -42.34 -0.85
CA GLY A 66 5.63 -42.72 -0.48
C GLY A 66 4.83 -41.68 0.32
N VAL A 67 5.42 -40.51 0.66
CA VAL A 67 4.73 -39.49 1.47
C VAL A 67 4.00 -38.44 0.64
N TRP A 68 4.36 -38.28 -0.64
CA TRP A 68 3.92 -37.18 -1.47
C TRP A 68 2.50 -37.39 -2.02
N ARG A 69 1.72 -36.31 -2.07
CA ARG A 69 0.48 -36.27 -2.83
C ARG A 69 0.75 -36.28 -4.33
N SER A 70 -0.21 -36.80 -5.07
CA SER A 70 -0.25 -36.71 -6.53
C SER A 70 -1.29 -35.68 -6.96
N TYR A 71 -1.06 -35.08 -8.13
CA TYR A 71 -1.89 -34.02 -8.69
C TYR A 71 -2.22 -34.35 -10.15
N ASP A 72 -3.39 -33.90 -10.62
CA ASP A 72 -3.73 -33.94 -12.05
C ASP A 72 -3.02 -32.85 -12.86
N GLU A 73 -3.26 -32.81 -14.17
CA GLU A 73 -2.68 -31.81 -15.07
C GLU A 73 -3.11 -30.36 -14.75
N GLN A 74 -4.21 -30.19 -14.02
CA GLN A 74 -4.75 -28.91 -13.56
C GLN A 74 -4.29 -28.58 -12.12
N PHE A 75 -3.35 -29.35 -11.56
CA PHE A 75 -2.85 -29.22 -10.19
C PHE A 75 -3.90 -29.38 -9.08
N ASN A 76 -4.97 -30.13 -9.34
CA ASN A 76 -5.89 -30.57 -8.30
C ASN A 76 -5.35 -31.83 -7.61
N PRO A 77 -5.47 -31.94 -6.27
CA PRO A 77 -4.99 -33.11 -5.55
C PRO A 77 -5.83 -34.34 -5.91
N LEU A 78 -5.15 -35.43 -6.28
CA LEU A 78 -5.79 -36.73 -6.51
C LEU A 78 -6.18 -37.38 -5.16
N PRO A 79 -7.20 -38.27 -5.15
CA PRO A 79 -7.57 -39.01 -3.95
C PRO A 79 -6.38 -39.74 -3.33
N ALA A 80 -6.21 -39.62 -2.02
CA ALA A 80 -5.16 -40.34 -1.31
C ALA A 80 -5.33 -41.85 -1.50
N PRO A 81 -4.27 -42.59 -1.90
CA PRO A 81 -4.36 -44.03 -2.06
C PRO A 81 -4.65 -44.68 -0.70
N LYS A 82 -5.43 -45.76 -0.70
CA LYS A 82 -5.61 -46.59 0.49
C LYS A 82 -4.29 -47.30 0.80
N VAL A 83 -3.74 -47.06 1.97
CA VAL A 83 -2.52 -47.72 2.45
C VAL A 83 -2.92 -48.68 3.57
N ASN A 84 -2.33 -49.88 3.60
CA ASN A 84 -2.53 -50.79 4.73
C ASN A 84 -1.65 -50.35 5.92
N GLU A 85 -2.06 -50.69 7.14
CA GLU A 85 -1.38 -50.25 8.36
C GLU A 85 0.10 -50.64 8.42
N ALA A 86 0.49 -51.79 7.86
CA ALA A 86 1.89 -52.22 7.84
C ALA A 86 2.75 -51.32 6.93
N ALA A 87 2.26 -50.98 5.73
CA ALA A 87 2.94 -50.10 4.79
C ALA A 87 3.01 -48.65 5.32
N LYS A 88 1.92 -48.18 5.94
CA LYS A 88 1.88 -46.88 6.62
C LYS A 88 2.92 -46.81 7.75
N GLN A 89 2.96 -47.84 8.62
CA GLN A 89 3.92 -47.88 9.72
C GLN A 89 5.37 -47.95 9.22
N ALA A 90 5.63 -48.65 8.11
CA ALA A 90 6.96 -48.69 7.50
C ALA A 90 7.42 -47.29 7.07
N ILE A 91 6.54 -46.51 6.41
CA ILE A 91 6.84 -45.12 6.01
C ILE A 91 7.03 -44.22 7.23
N LEU A 92 6.19 -44.34 8.26
CA LEU A 92 6.35 -43.58 9.51
C LEU A 92 7.69 -43.86 10.20
N ASN A 93 8.14 -45.12 10.19
CA ASN A 93 9.47 -45.48 10.71
C ASN A 93 10.59 -44.85 9.87
N THR A 94 10.44 -44.85 8.54
CA THR A 94 11.39 -44.15 7.64
C THR A 94 11.47 -42.67 7.97
N ILE A 95 10.34 -41.98 8.17
CA ILE A 95 10.32 -40.57 8.55
C ILE A 95 11.00 -40.35 9.92
N ALA A 96 10.71 -41.21 10.89
CA ALA A 96 11.25 -41.10 12.24
C ALA A 96 12.78 -41.27 12.30
N LEU A 97 13.35 -42.09 11.42
CA LEU A 97 14.79 -42.35 11.32
C LEU A 97 15.50 -41.45 10.30
N HIS A 98 14.77 -40.61 9.57
CA HIS A 98 15.35 -39.77 8.53
C HIS A 98 16.25 -38.70 9.17
N PRO A 99 17.44 -38.43 8.61
CA PRO A 99 18.22 -37.25 8.99
C PRO A 99 17.42 -35.97 8.71
N ASP A 100 17.80 -34.86 9.32
CA ASP A 100 17.12 -33.59 9.05
C ASP A 100 17.18 -33.24 7.56
N LEU A 101 16.06 -32.74 7.04
CA LEU A 101 15.97 -32.30 5.65
C LEU A 101 16.86 -31.07 5.42
N ASP A 102 17.27 -30.88 4.17
CA ASP A 102 17.98 -29.68 3.74
C ASP A 102 17.04 -28.76 2.94
N PHE A 103 16.32 -27.92 3.66
CA PHE A 103 15.46 -26.90 3.06
C PHE A 103 16.28 -25.90 2.23
N GLY A 104 17.44 -25.50 2.75
CA GLY A 104 18.45 -24.70 2.04
C GLY A 104 18.12 -23.21 1.93
N TYR A 105 17.15 -22.69 2.70
CA TYR A 105 16.87 -21.25 2.72
C TYR A 105 18.04 -20.46 3.28
N ALA A 106 18.82 -21.01 4.23
CA ALA A 106 20.00 -20.33 4.73
C ALA A 106 21.06 -20.15 3.65
N ALA A 107 21.33 -21.21 2.86
CA ALA A 107 22.30 -21.15 1.77
C ALA A 107 21.93 -20.07 0.74
N GLU A 108 20.64 -20.01 0.38
CA GLU A 108 20.10 -18.99 -0.49
C GLU A 108 20.22 -17.58 0.09
N ALA A 109 19.84 -17.38 1.36
CA ALA A 109 19.96 -16.09 2.04
C ALA A 109 21.42 -15.60 2.10
N ILE A 110 22.37 -16.49 2.39
CA ILE A 110 23.81 -16.17 2.42
C ILE A 110 24.31 -15.74 1.04
N ALA A 111 23.87 -16.42 -0.03
CA ALA A 111 24.21 -16.05 -1.39
C ALA A 111 23.60 -14.68 -1.78
N SER A 112 22.32 -14.47 -1.52
CA SER A 112 21.61 -13.23 -1.82
C SER A 112 22.13 -12.04 -1.01
N TYR A 113 22.62 -12.26 0.21
CA TYR A 113 23.23 -11.22 1.05
C TYR A 113 24.48 -10.60 0.42
N GLN A 114 25.26 -11.36 -0.36
CA GLN A 114 26.41 -10.80 -1.09
C GLN A 114 25.96 -9.74 -2.11
N THR A 115 24.84 -9.99 -2.79
CA THR A 115 24.24 -9.01 -3.71
C THR A 115 23.73 -7.78 -2.96
N PHE A 116 23.08 -7.97 -1.80
CA PHE A 116 22.65 -6.87 -0.95
C PHE A 116 23.84 -5.98 -0.53
N LEU A 117 24.94 -6.58 -0.06
CA LEU A 117 26.16 -5.85 0.32
C LEU A 117 26.73 -5.04 -0.84
N LYS A 118 26.82 -5.66 -2.03
CA LYS A 118 27.25 -4.97 -3.25
C LYS A 118 26.38 -3.73 -3.53
N LEU A 119 25.05 -3.86 -3.52
CA LEU A 119 24.12 -2.75 -3.78
C LEU A 119 24.15 -1.67 -2.69
N LYS A 120 24.45 -2.05 -1.44
CA LYS A 120 24.68 -1.12 -0.32
C LYS A 120 25.97 -0.34 -0.52
N GLN A 121 27.06 -0.98 -0.98
CA GLN A 121 28.32 -0.33 -1.32
C GLN A 121 28.20 0.62 -2.52
N GLU A 122 27.36 0.30 -3.51
CA GLU A 122 27.01 1.18 -4.64
C GLU A 122 26.14 2.39 -4.24
N GLY A 123 25.68 2.48 -2.98
CA GLY A 123 24.81 3.56 -2.49
C GLY A 123 23.36 3.47 -2.97
N LEU A 124 22.96 2.33 -3.56
CA LEU A 124 21.60 2.10 -4.01
C LEU A 124 20.67 1.73 -2.85
N ILE A 125 21.20 1.05 -1.82
CA ILE A 125 20.50 0.74 -0.58
C ILE A 125 20.96 1.71 0.51
N ALA A 126 20.01 2.36 1.19
CA ALA A 126 20.33 3.27 2.28
C ALA A 126 20.92 2.50 3.49
N LYS A 127 21.75 3.17 4.29
CA LYS A 127 22.53 2.52 5.37
C LYS A 127 21.66 1.78 6.39
N ASN A 128 20.47 2.31 6.67
CA ASN A 128 19.50 1.80 7.64
C ASN A 128 18.52 0.77 7.06
N VAL A 129 18.56 0.50 5.76
CA VAL A 129 17.72 -0.51 5.12
C VAL A 129 18.34 -1.89 5.32
N ARG A 130 17.48 -2.87 5.63
CA ARG A 130 17.84 -4.26 5.91
C ARG A 130 17.60 -5.17 4.71
N PHE A 131 18.32 -6.29 4.66
CA PHE A 131 18.06 -7.39 3.76
C PHE A 131 16.92 -8.24 4.30
N GLN A 132 15.85 -8.41 3.52
CA GLN A 132 14.71 -9.23 3.89
C GLN A 132 14.92 -10.69 3.50
N VAL A 133 14.78 -11.59 4.49
CA VAL A 133 14.81 -13.04 4.31
C VAL A 133 13.44 -13.61 4.63
N SER A 134 12.70 -14.05 3.61
CA SER A 134 11.37 -14.66 3.77
C SER A 134 11.47 -16.19 3.85
N LEU A 135 10.83 -16.76 4.87
CA LEU A 135 10.84 -18.19 5.19
C LEU A 135 9.41 -18.75 5.20
N PRO A 136 9.18 -19.96 4.66
CA PRO A 136 7.84 -20.52 4.55
C PRO A 136 7.29 -21.00 5.89
N GLY A 137 5.97 -20.95 6.04
CA GLY A 137 5.22 -21.69 7.04
C GLY A 137 5.29 -23.20 6.78
N ILE A 138 5.26 -23.99 7.86
CA ILE A 138 5.40 -25.45 7.74
C ILE A 138 4.14 -26.07 7.12
N GLY A 139 2.95 -25.51 7.39
CA GLY A 139 1.70 -25.90 6.76
C GLY A 139 1.82 -25.86 5.23
N SER A 140 2.47 -24.83 4.71
CA SER A 140 2.69 -24.61 3.27
C SER A 140 3.61 -25.64 2.61
N PHE A 141 4.40 -26.39 3.39
CA PHE A 141 5.11 -27.59 2.93
C PHE A 141 4.25 -28.86 3.09
N THR A 142 3.61 -29.02 4.24
CA THR A 142 2.85 -30.25 4.58
C THR A 142 1.58 -30.46 3.75
N MET A 143 1.06 -29.41 3.11
CA MET A 143 -0.07 -29.54 2.16
C MET A 143 0.24 -30.51 1.00
N PHE A 144 1.51 -30.65 0.60
CA PHE A 144 1.95 -31.59 -0.44
C PHE A 144 2.12 -33.03 0.07
N ILE A 145 1.91 -33.28 1.36
CA ILE A 145 2.10 -34.58 2.01
C ILE A 145 0.73 -35.27 2.18
N LEU A 146 0.69 -36.57 1.97
CA LEU A 146 -0.51 -37.38 2.19
C LEU A 146 -0.97 -37.28 3.66
N PRO A 147 -2.29 -37.24 3.93
CA PRO A 147 -2.84 -36.97 5.27
C PRO A 147 -2.22 -37.83 6.37
N GLU A 148 -2.00 -39.12 6.11
CA GLU A 148 -1.50 -40.09 7.08
C GLU A 148 -0.07 -39.80 7.58
N TYR A 149 0.71 -39.02 6.83
CA TYR A 149 2.11 -38.73 7.14
C TYR A 149 2.36 -37.27 7.50
N GLN A 150 1.35 -36.40 7.39
CA GLN A 150 1.50 -34.96 7.60
C GLN A 150 2.08 -34.64 8.98
N SER A 151 1.57 -35.20 10.09
CA SER A 151 2.08 -34.93 11.44
C SER A 151 3.55 -35.35 11.62
N ALA A 152 3.97 -36.44 10.97
CA ALA A 152 5.34 -36.94 11.07
C ALA A 152 6.30 -36.10 10.21
N MET A 153 5.89 -35.79 8.97
CA MET A 153 6.65 -34.94 8.05
C MET A 153 6.77 -33.50 8.57
N GLU A 154 5.73 -32.98 9.23
CA GLU A 154 5.76 -31.65 9.84
C GLU A 154 6.87 -31.53 10.89
N LYS A 155 7.02 -32.53 11.77
CA LYS A 155 8.09 -32.53 12.78
C LYS A 155 9.48 -32.56 12.13
N LEU A 156 9.63 -33.29 11.03
CA LEU A 156 10.89 -33.37 10.29
C LEU A 156 11.19 -32.05 9.54
N ALA A 157 10.18 -31.49 8.87
CA ALA A 157 10.24 -30.19 8.19
C ALA A 157 10.56 -29.04 9.17
N PHE A 158 9.92 -29.02 10.34
CA PHE A 158 10.15 -28.00 11.35
C PHE A 158 11.59 -27.98 11.86
N ARG A 159 12.21 -29.15 12.09
CA ARG A 159 13.64 -29.23 12.44
C ARG A 159 14.53 -28.65 11.35
N ALA A 160 14.23 -28.94 10.08
CA ALA A 160 14.97 -28.42 8.94
C ALA A 160 14.86 -26.89 8.84
N LEU A 161 13.66 -26.33 8.96
CA LEU A 161 13.47 -24.88 8.95
C LEU A 161 14.16 -24.21 10.15
N ARG A 162 14.07 -24.81 11.34
CA ARG A 162 14.76 -24.31 12.53
C ARG A 162 16.28 -24.26 12.32
N LYS A 163 16.85 -25.27 11.66
CA LYS A 163 18.28 -25.31 11.31
C LYS A 163 18.65 -24.15 10.36
N ASP A 164 17.81 -23.86 9.37
CA ASP A 164 18.03 -22.71 8.47
C ASP A 164 17.98 -21.37 9.24
N VAL A 165 17.00 -21.18 10.14
CA VAL A 165 16.89 -19.97 10.98
C VAL A 165 18.15 -19.77 11.83
N ILE A 166 18.59 -20.82 12.53
CA ILE A 166 19.79 -20.77 13.38
C ILE A 166 21.03 -20.45 12.54
N ARG A 167 21.16 -21.09 11.37
CA ARG A 167 22.29 -20.86 10.47
C ARG A 167 22.34 -19.42 9.95
N ILE A 168 21.20 -18.86 9.56
CA ILE A 168 21.10 -17.45 9.15
C ILE A 168 21.53 -16.52 10.29
N ALA A 169 21.04 -16.76 11.51
CA ALA A 169 21.41 -15.98 12.69
C ALA A 169 22.92 -16.07 13.04
N GLN A 170 23.57 -17.19 12.72
CA GLN A 170 25.00 -17.39 12.97
C GLN A 170 25.90 -16.80 11.86
N GLU A 171 25.47 -16.84 10.60
CA GLU A 171 26.31 -16.49 9.47
C GLU A 171 26.09 -15.06 8.95
N LEU A 172 24.92 -14.46 9.21
CA LEU A 172 24.60 -13.11 8.74
C LEU A 172 24.50 -12.12 9.90
N PRO A 173 25.03 -10.88 9.75
CA PRO A 173 24.99 -9.90 10.83
C PRO A 173 23.55 -9.44 11.07
N GLY A 174 23.02 -9.73 12.26
CA GLY A 174 21.62 -9.43 12.60
C GLY A 174 21.21 -7.98 12.31
N THR A 175 22.10 -7.00 12.49
CA THR A 175 21.80 -5.58 12.21
C THR A 175 21.42 -5.29 10.75
N ASP A 176 21.81 -6.14 9.80
CA ASP A 176 21.43 -6.03 8.40
C ASP A 176 20.19 -6.87 8.05
N ILE A 177 19.66 -7.71 8.94
CA ILE A 177 18.63 -8.70 8.59
C ILE A 177 17.24 -8.26 9.07
N ALA A 178 16.26 -8.44 8.17
CA ALA A 178 14.84 -8.44 8.46
C ALA A 178 14.29 -9.84 8.10
N MET A 179 13.94 -10.66 9.10
CA MET A 179 13.47 -12.03 8.87
C MET A 179 11.94 -12.08 8.88
N GLN A 180 11.35 -12.64 7.84
CA GLN A 180 9.90 -12.82 7.72
C GLN A 180 9.51 -14.29 7.74
N PHE A 181 8.42 -14.61 8.43
CA PHE A 181 7.76 -15.92 8.35
C PHE A 181 6.43 -15.81 7.61
N ASP A 182 6.29 -16.57 6.53
CA ASP A 182 5.15 -16.54 5.62
C ASP A 182 4.11 -17.60 6.01
N ILE A 183 2.98 -17.14 6.53
CA ILE A 183 1.86 -17.91 7.06
C ILE A 183 0.73 -17.92 6.03
N ALA A 184 0.79 -18.84 5.07
CA ALA A 184 -0.22 -18.98 4.01
C ALA A 184 -1.12 -20.20 4.21
N ALA A 185 -0.66 -21.41 3.87
CA ALA A 185 -1.47 -22.62 4.06
C ALA A 185 -1.80 -22.89 5.53
N ASP A 186 -0.87 -22.53 6.42
CA ASP A 186 -1.03 -22.54 7.87
C ASP A 186 -2.28 -21.73 8.29
N PHE A 187 -2.44 -20.52 7.75
CA PHE A 187 -3.59 -19.66 7.97
C PHE A 187 -4.87 -20.22 7.32
N ILE A 188 -4.80 -20.67 6.06
CA ILE A 188 -5.96 -21.24 5.34
C ILE A 188 -6.54 -22.45 6.11
N MET A 189 -5.67 -23.35 6.58
CA MET A 189 -6.11 -24.51 7.36
C MET A 189 -6.70 -24.10 8.71
N MET A 190 -6.18 -23.05 9.35
CA MET A 190 -6.76 -22.51 10.58
C MET A 190 -8.15 -21.90 10.35
N GLU A 191 -8.35 -21.14 9.28
CA GLU A 191 -9.66 -20.62 8.87
C GLU A 191 -10.67 -21.76 8.64
N ALA A 192 -10.28 -22.77 7.86
CA ALA A 192 -11.11 -23.94 7.60
C ALA A 192 -11.40 -24.80 8.83
N GLN A 193 -10.49 -24.84 9.82
CA GLN A 193 -10.71 -25.53 11.09
C GLN A 193 -11.68 -24.76 12.00
N LYS A 194 -11.63 -23.42 11.96
CA LYS A 194 -12.54 -22.56 12.73
C LYS A 194 -13.94 -22.55 12.14
N ASP A 195 -14.06 -22.56 10.82
CA ASP A 195 -15.33 -22.62 10.10
C ASP A 195 -15.32 -23.75 9.06
N THR A 196 -15.95 -24.86 9.41
CA THR A 196 -15.97 -26.05 8.57
C THR A 196 -16.80 -25.88 7.29
N THR A 197 -17.55 -24.78 7.13
CA THR A 197 -18.26 -24.50 5.87
C THR A 197 -17.31 -24.29 4.69
N TYR A 198 -16.05 -23.94 4.96
CA TYR A 198 -15.02 -23.85 3.91
C TYR A 198 -14.67 -25.21 3.31
N LEU A 199 -14.88 -26.33 4.02
CA LEU A 199 -14.43 -27.66 3.56
C LEU A 199 -15.12 -28.13 2.28
N ASP A 200 -16.33 -27.63 1.99
CA ASP A 200 -17.12 -28.00 0.81
C ASP A 200 -16.51 -27.46 -0.49
N THR A 201 -15.78 -26.33 -0.41
CA THR A 201 -15.22 -25.64 -1.58
C THR A 201 -13.69 -25.61 -1.57
N LEU A 202 -13.08 -25.81 -0.41
CA LEU A 202 -11.63 -25.83 -0.25
C LEU A 202 -11.02 -27.10 -0.84
N ARG A 203 -9.91 -26.96 -1.56
CA ARG A 203 -9.15 -28.10 -2.07
C ARG A 203 -8.66 -29.01 -0.95
N ALA A 204 -8.67 -30.32 -1.20
CA ALA A 204 -8.35 -31.36 -0.21
C ALA A 204 -6.92 -31.32 0.37
N ASP A 205 -5.99 -30.62 -0.28
CA ASP A 205 -4.63 -30.41 0.24
C ASP A 205 -4.53 -29.28 1.28
N PHE A 206 -5.55 -28.42 1.37
CA PHE A 206 -5.70 -27.40 2.41
C PHE A 206 -6.70 -27.81 3.51
N HIS A 207 -7.21 -29.04 3.48
CA HIS A 207 -8.09 -29.52 4.55
C HIS A 207 -7.31 -29.62 5.86
N PRO A 208 -7.85 -29.09 6.97
CA PRO A 208 -7.18 -29.12 8.25
C PRO A 208 -7.11 -30.53 8.81
N ARG A 209 -6.09 -30.79 9.62
CA ARG A 209 -5.99 -31.99 10.45
C ARG A 209 -6.82 -31.85 11.72
N SER A 210 -6.94 -32.94 12.48
CA SER A 210 -7.67 -32.97 13.75
C SER A 210 -6.98 -32.25 14.91
N GLU A 211 -5.66 -32.05 14.85
CA GLU A 211 -4.93 -31.33 15.90
C GLU A 211 -5.34 -29.84 15.93
N ASP A 212 -5.27 -29.20 17.11
CA ASP A 212 -5.46 -27.74 17.22
C ASP A 212 -4.35 -27.00 16.46
N LEU A 213 -4.67 -26.55 15.24
CA LEU A 213 -3.71 -25.98 14.31
C LEU A 213 -3.26 -24.59 14.76
N LYS A 214 -4.15 -23.82 15.38
CA LYS A 214 -3.79 -22.51 15.93
C LYS A 214 -2.72 -22.67 17.01
N LYS A 215 -2.91 -23.60 17.95
CA LYS A 215 -1.93 -23.87 19.00
C LYS A 215 -0.63 -24.42 18.43
N LEU A 216 -0.72 -25.36 17.49
CA LEU A 216 0.43 -25.96 16.84
C LEU A 216 1.29 -24.93 16.10
N TYR A 217 0.72 -24.20 15.14
CA TYR A 217 1.47 -23.26 14.31
C TYR A 217 1.98 -22.06 15.12
N SER A 218 1.16 -21.51 16.03
CA SER A 218 1.64 -20.41 16.87
C SER A 218 2.84 -20.82 17.74
N ASN A 219 2.86 -22.04 18.30
CA ASN A 219 4.02 -22.54 19.04
C ASN A 219 5.27 -22.70 18.16
N GLN A 220 5.10 -23.21 16.94
CA GLN A 220 6.19 -23.34 15.97
C GLN A 220 6.80 -21.97 15.62
N TYR A 221 5.96 -20.98 15.30
CA TYR A 221 6.45 -19.63 15.00
C TYR A 221 7.12 -18.97 16.20
N ILE A 222 6.57 -19.13 17.42
CA ILE A 222 7.22 -18.62 18.64
C ILE A 222 8.61 -19.21 18.80
N GLU A 223 8.75 -20.53 18.62
CA GLU A 223 10.04 -21.20 18.74
C GLU A 223 11.03 -20.71 17.69
N LEU A 224 10.62 -20.59 16.41
CA LEU A 224 11.48 -20.11 15.33
C LEU A 224 11.91 -18.65 15.54
N ILE A 225 10.97 -17.76 15.90
CA ILE A 225 11.23 -16.34 16.15
C ILE A 225 12.25 -16.17 17.29
N ASN A 226 12.16 -16.99 18.34
CA ASN A 226 13.11 -16.98 19.46
C ASN A 226 14.51 -17.46 19.09
N GLN A 227 14.72 -18.09 17.92
CA GLN A 227 16.05 -18.46 17.42
C GLN A 227 16.70 -17.36 16.56
N VAL A 228 15.95 -16.34 16.15
CA VAL A 228 16.47 -15.26 15.32
C VAL A 228 17.45 -14.39 16.13
N ASP A 229 18.52 -13.93 15.49
CA ASP A 229 19.49 -13.00 16.09
C ASP A 229 18.76 -11.80 16.74
N PRO A 230 19.06 -11.44 18.01
CA PRO A 230 18.41 -10.34 18.71
C PRO A 230 18.53 -8.96 18.04
N ALA A 231 19.57 -8.73 17.22
CA ALA A 231 19.79 -7.49 16.47
C ALA A 231 19.07 -7.45 15.10
N ALA A 232 18.58 -8.60 14.62
CA ALA A 232 17.69 -8.67 13.45
C ALA A 232 16.30 -8.14 13.79
N THR A 233 15.57 -7.65 12.80
CA THR A 233 14.13 -7.41 12.92
C THR A 233 13.37 -8.65 12.47
N VAL A 234 12.19 -8.88 13.04
CA VAL A 234 11.34 -10.05 12.75
C VAL A 234 9.90 -9.66 12.50
N GLY A 235 9.28 -10.25 11.48
CA GLY A 235 7.86 -10.07 11.22
C GLY A 235 7.17 -11.27 10.60
N LEU A 236 5.86 -11.11 10.43
CA LEU A 236 4.96 -12.13 9.91
C LEU A 236 4.29 -11.65 8.62
N HIS A 237 4.16 -12.52 7.64
CA HIS A 237 3.27 -12.33 6.50
C HIS A 237 2.12 -13.32 6.61
N ILE A 238 0.91 -12.87 6.88
CA ILE A 238 -0.28 -13.73 7.02
C ILE A 238 -1.18 -13.48 5.82
N CYS A 239 -1.45 -14.50 5.00
CA CYS A 239 -2.24 -14.32 3.78
C CYS A 239 -3.17 -15.50 3.47
N PRO A 240 -4.29 -15.27 2.75
CA PRO A 240 -5.21 -16.32 2.30
C PRO A 240 -4.65 -17.18 1.14
N GLY A 241 -3.35 -17.11 0.87
CA GLY A 241 -2.69 -17.72 -0.28
C GLY A 241 -3.07 -17.06 -1.61
N ASN A 242 -2.26 -17.33 -2.63
CA ASN A 242 -2.54 -16.90 -4.00
C ASN A 242 -2.10 -18.01 -4.97
N ILE A 243 -3.07 -18.60 -5.66
CA ILE A 243 -2.84 -19.55 -6.76
C ILE A 243 -3.47 -18.94 -8.01
N SER A 244 -2.66 -18.69 -9.04
CA SER A 244 -3.12 -18.13 -10.32
C SER A 244 -3.91 -16.81 -10.17
N ASN A 245 -3.44 -15.91 -9.30
CA ASN A 245 -4.06 -14.61 -8.98
C ASN A 245 -5.44 -14.71 -8.31
N ARG A 246 -5.75 -15.84 -7.66
CA ARG A 246 -6.96 -16.02 -6.85
C ARG A 246 -6.60 -16.47 -5.45
N ALA A 247 -7.34 -15.96 -4.46
CA ALA A 247 -7.23 -16.43 -3.09
C ALA A 247 -7.64 -17.90 -3.02
N VAL A 248 -6.94 -18.68 -2.19
CA VAL A 248 -7.27 -20.11 -2.01
C VAL A 248 -8.53 -20.25 -1.16
N LEU A 249 -8.69 -19.36 -0.19
CA LEU A 249 -9.84 -19.23 0.69
C LEU A 249 -10.18 -17.75 0.83
N GLU A 250 -11.47 -17.43 0.90
CA GLU A 250 -11.93 -16.06 1.17
C GLU A 250 -12.39 -15.94 2.63
N PRO A 251 -11.53 -15.44 3.54
CA PRO A 251 -11.91 -15.30 4.94
C PRO A 251 -13.03 -14.26 5.09
N LYS A 252 -13.86 -14.38 6.14
CA LYS A 252 -14.94 -13.43 6.40
C LYS A 252 -14.41 -12.05 6.78
N ASP A 253 -13.34 -12.01 7.57
CA ASP A 253 -12.72 -10.80 8.09
C ASP A 253 -11.29 -11.10 8.58
N MET A 254 -10.62 -10.14 9.20
CA MET A 254 -9.26 -10.27 9.71
C MET A 254 -9.13 -11.00 11.06
N SER A 255 -10.20 -11.59 11.61
CA SER A 255 -10.23 -12.08 13.00
C SER A 255 -9.16 -13.14 13.25
N VAL A 256 -9.05 -14.16 12.39
CA VAL A 256 -8.07 -15.24 12.61
C VAL A 256 -6.65 -14.73 12.45
N SER A 257 -6.40 -13.82 11.51
CA SER A 257 -5.08 -13.23 11.26
C SER A 257 -4.61 -12.39 12.46
N VAL A 258 -5.47 -11.50 12.98
CA VAL A 258 -5.17 -10.66 14.16
C VAL A 258 -5.02 -11.53 15.41
N GLU A 259 -5.90 -12.52 15.58
CA GLU A 259 -5.85 -13.44 16.71
C GLU A 259 -4.55 -14.26 16.73
N LEU A 260 -4.08 -14.73 15.56
CA LEU A 260 -2.81 -15.44 15.42
C LEU A 260 -1.61 -14.53 15.75
N ALA A 261 -1.56 -13.32 15.17
CA ALA A 261 -0.49 -12.37 15.42
C ALA A 261 -0.36 -12.03 16.91
N ASN A 262 -1.47 -11.68 17.57
CA ASN A 262 -1.51 -11.40 19.01
C ASN A 262 -1.10 -12.61 19.86
N THR A 263 -1.50 -13.82 19.46
CA THR A 263 -1.15 -15.07 20.15
C THR A 263 0.36 -15.38 20.08
N ILE A 264 1.03 -15.00 18.98
CA ILE A 264 2.48 -15.13 18.83
C ILE A 264 3.17 -14.03 19.66
N MET A 265 2.78 -12.78 19.47
CA MET A 265 3.37 -11.61 20.15
C MET A 265 3.36 -11.73 21.67
N SER A 266 2.28 -12.25 22.26
CA SER A 266 2.15 -12.40 23.71
C SER A 266 3.08 -13.44 24.34
N ARG A 267 3.80 -14.25 23.54
CA ARG A 267 4.58 -15.40 24.04
C ARG A 267 6.01 -15.48 23.49
N ILE A 268 6.37 -14.68 22.49
CA ILE A 268 7.76 -14.57 22.04
C ILE A 268 8.62 -13.86 23.10
N ALA A 269 9.91 -14.19 23.17
CA ALA A 269 10.86 -13.65 24.14
C ALA A 269 11.49 -12.32 23.69
N ARG A 270 10.97 -11.74 22.61
CA ARG A 270 11.46 -10.54 21.92
C ARG A 270 10.26 -9.77 21.37
N SER A 271 10.46 -8.53 20.93
CA SER A 271 9.42 -7.80 20.21
C SER A 271 9.25 -8.36 18.80
N LEU A 272 8.02 -8.28 18.29
CA LEU A 272 7.73 -8.43 16.86
C LEU A 272 7.79 -7.04 16.21
N ASP A 273 8.54 -6.91 15.12
CA ASP A 273 8.80 -5.61 14.48
C ASP A 273 7.73 -5.26 13.45
N TRP A 274 7.17 -6.24 12.72
CA TRP A 274 6.04 -6.00 11.83
C TRP A 274 5.09 -7.19 11.65
N VAL A 275 3.87 -6.88 11.22
CA VAL A 275 2.92 -7.86 10.69
C VAL A 275 2.35 -7.34 9.39
N HIS A 276 2.42 -8.16 8.35
CA HIS A 276 1.76 -7.92 7.08
C HIS A 276 0.52 -8.81 6.95
N PHE A 277 -0.62 -8.21 6.63
CA PHE A 277 -1.86 -8.92 6.34
C PHE A 277 -2.21 -8.85 4.85
N GLY A 278 -2.26 -10.02 4.20
CA GLY A 278 -2.82 -10.16 2.86
C GLY A 278 -4.33 -9.97 2.90
N ILE A 279 -4.83 -9.01 2.14
CA ILE A 279 -6.24 -8.62 2.06
C ILE A 279 -6.78 -9.03 0.71
N LEU A 280 -8.06 -9.39 0.59
CA LEU A 280 -8.70 -9.73 -0.68
C LEU A 280 -9.00 -8.47 -1.51
N PRO A 281 -9.01 -8.56 -2.86
CA PRO A 281 -9.30 -7.39 -3.70
C PRO A 281 -10.76 -6.92 -3.53
N SER A 282 -11.65 -7.84 -3.14
CA SER A 282 -13.09 -7.61 -2.89
C SER A 282 -13.40 -6.90 -1.58
N TRP A 283 -12.45 -6.77 -0.65
CA TRP A 283 -12.67 -6.19 0.68
C TRP A 283 -12.76 -4.66 0.65
N LYS A 284 -13.81 -4.15 0.03
CA LYS A 284 -14.14 -2.73 -0.11
C LYS A 284 -15.27 -2.32 0.86
N ASN A 285 -15.34 -3.01 1.99
CA ASN A 285 -16.27 -2.76 3.09
C ASN A 285 -15.49 -2.79 4.41
N GLU A 286 -15.77 -1.84 5.30
CA GLU A 286 -15.13 -1.68 6.62
C GLU A 286 -15.23 -2.93 7.50
N SER A 287 -16.32 -3.72 7.41
CA SER A 287 -16.57 -4.83 8.32
C SER A 287 -15.47 -5.91 8.32
N HIS A 288 -14.80 -6.13 7.19
CA HIS A 288 -13.67 -7.06 7.08
C HIS A 288 -12.48 -6.64 7.95
N TYR A 289 -12.31 -5.35 8.16
CA TYR A 289 -11.19 -4.73 8.87
C TYR A 289 -11.48 -4.50 10.35
N ALA A 290 -12.73 -4.66 10.81
CA ALA A 290 -13.14 -4.41 12.20
C ALA A 290 -12.24 -5.10 13.25
N PRO A 291 -11.72 -6.32 13.02
CA PRO A 291 -10.78 -6.97 13.94
C PRO A 291 -9.46 -6.22 14.17
N LEU A 292 -9.05 -5.30 13.30
CA LEU A 292 -7.84 -4.49 13.48
C LEU A 292 -7.86 -3.67 14.78
N LYS A 293 -9.04 -3.30 15.29
CA LYS A 293 -9.19 -2.64 16.60
C LYS A 293 -8.65 -3.47 17.77
N GLY A 294 -8.58 -4.79 17.59
CA GLY A 294 -8.03 -5.73 18.58
C GLY A 294 -6.54 -6.02 18.41
N MET A 295 -5.87 -5.46 17.40
CA MET A 295 -4.43 -5.63 17.19
C MET A 295 -3.66 -5.03 18.36
N GLN A 296 -2.78 -5.82 18.97
CA GLN A 296 -1.95 -5.33 20.08
C GLN A 296 -0.87 -4.36 19.55
N PRO A 297 -0.54 -3.30 20.31
CA PRO A 297 0.51 -2.37 19.91
C PRO A 297 1.89 -3.04 19.92
N GLY A 298 2.85 -2.47 19.19
CA GLY A 298 4.23 -2.97 19.14
C GLY A 298 4.76 -3.05 17.70
N PRO A 299 4.27 -3.99 16.88
CA PRO A 299 4.71 -4.13 15.49
C PRO A 299 4.14 -3.02 14.61
N ALA A 300 4.89 -2.65 13.57
CA ALA A 300 4.32 -1.94 12.44
C ALA A 300 3.34 -2.84 11.69
N VAL A 301 2.13 -2.35 11.40
CA VAL A 301 1.14 -3.07 10.61
C VAL A 301 1.28 -2.67 9.15
N TYR A 302 1.37 -3.65 8.25
CA TYR A 302 1.31 -3.44 6.80
C TYR A 302 0.08 -4.15 6.24
N LEU A 303 -0.67 -3.45 5.42
CA LEU A 303 -1.88 -3.97 4.80
C LEU A 303 -1.66 -4.17 3.30
N GLY A 304 -1.97 -5.38 2.83
CA GLY A 304 -1.87 -5.84 1.46
C GLY A 304 -2.95 -5.27 0.54
N LEU A 305 -3.00 -3.94 0.42
CA LEU A 305 -4.09 -3.17 -0.19
C LEU A 305 -3.93 -2.97 -1.70
N VAL A 306 -2.76 -3.28 -2.27
CA VAL A 306 -2.44 -2.96 -3.67
C VAL A 306 -2.49 -4.19 -4.56
N TYR A 307 -3.19 -4.04 -5.69
CA TYR A 307 -3.31 -5.01 -6.76
C TYR A 307 -2.86 -4.39 -8.10
N PRO A 308 -2.44 -5.20 -9.08
CA PRO A 308 -2.07 -4.68 -10.39
C PRO A 308 -3.16 -3.81 -11.01
N ASN A 309 -2.78 -2.63 -11.48
CA ASN A 309 -3.66 -1.70 -12.20
C ASN A 309 -4.93 -1.28 -11.42
N ASP A 310 -4.93 -1.40 -10.09
CA ASP A 310 -6.10 -1.17 -9.23
C ASP A 310 -5.84 -0.07 -8.19
N ARG A 311 -5.49 1.13 -8.67
CA ARG A 311 -5.25 2.29 -7.79
C ARG A 311 -6.51 2.70 -7.03
N GLU A 312 -7.63 2.83 -7.74
CA GLU A 312 -8.91 3.22 -7.14
C GLU A 312 -9.37 2.19 -6.09
N GLY A 313 -9.24 0.90 -6.39
CA GLY A 313 -9.53 -0.14 -5.39
C GLY A 313 -8.58 -0.08 -4.20
N ALA A 314 -7.31 0.27 -4.39
CA ALA A 314 -6.38 0.43 -3.28
C ALA A 314 -6.81 1.60 -2.37
N GLU A 315 -7.21 2.74 -2.94
CA GLU A 315 -7.72 3.89 -2.20
C GLU A 315 -9.01 3.57 -1.43
N GLN A 316 -9.93 2.79 -2.02
CA GLN A 316 -11.14 2.30 -1.34
C GLN A 316 -10.81 1.39 -0.14
N ARG A 317 -9.89 0.44 -0.32
CA ARG A 317 -9.45 -0.47 0.75
C ARG A 317 -8.71 0.28 1.87
N ILE A 318 -7.88 1.26 1.52
CA ILE A 318 -7.23 2.17 2.48
C ILE A 318 -8.28 2.93 3.30
N SER A 319 -9.31 3.48 2.64
CA SER A 319 -10.39 4.19 3.34
C SER A 319 -11.11 3.28 4.34
N CYS A 320 -11.44 2.04 3.93
CA CYS A 320 -12.08 1.07 4.81
C CYS A 320 -11.22 0.70 6.02
N ALA A 321 -9.91 0.55 5.82
CA ALA A 321 -8.98 0.23 6.90
C ALA A 321 -8.83 1.38 7.91
N HIS A 322 -8.84 2.64 7.44
CA HIS A 322 -8.71 3.82 8.31
C HIS A 322 -9.87 4.02 9.30
N GLU A 323 -11.04 3.45 9.03
CA GLU A 323 -12.15 3.44 10.00
C GLU A 323 -11.82 2.60 11.27
N HIS A 324 -10.78 1.77 11.21
CA HIS A 324 -10.45 0.80 12.25
C HIS A 324 -8.98 0.85 12.72
N MET A 325 -8.08 1.46 11.96
CA MET A 325 -6.69 1.69 12.32
C MET A 325 -6.16 2.95 11.63
N GLU A 326 -5.70 3.92 12.42
CA GLU A 326 -5.21 5.19 11.88
C GLU A 326 -3.89 5.03 11.11
N ASP A 327 -3.03 4.13 11.57
CA ASP A 327 -1.64 4.08 11.16
C ASP A 327 -1.22 2.68 10.71
N PHE A 328 -0.90 2.55 9.42
CA PHE A 328 -0.42 1.33 8.78
C PHE A 328 0.37 1.66 7.51
N GLY A 329 1.28 0.77 7.13
CA GLY A 329 1.98 0.80 5.84
C GLY A 329 1.22 0.06 4.74
N ILE A 330 1.61 0.31 3.49
CA ILE A 330 0.96 -0.21 2.29
C ILE A 330 1.83 -1.29 1.65
N ALA A 331 1.19 -2.35 1.16
CA ALA A 331 1.87 -3.48 0.53
C ALA A 331 1.00 -4.13 -0.56
N PRO A 332 1.58 -4.96 -1.44
CA PRO A 332 0.79 -5.91 -2.21
C PRO A 332 0.24 -7.02 -1.31
N SER A 333 -0.90 -7.61 -1.68
CA SER A 333 -1.55 -8.67 -0.90
C SER A 333 -0.67 -9.92 -0.65
N CYS A 334 0.22 -10.23 -1.59
CA CYS A 334 1.13 -11.37 -1.54
C CYS A 334 2.43 -11.03 -2.30
N GLY A 335 3.37 -11.97 -2.37
CA GLY A 335 4.55 -11.84 -3.21
C GLY A 335 4.20 -11.74 -4.71
N LEU A 336 5.02 -11.02 -5.47
CA LEU A 336 4.78 -10.68 -6.88
C LEU A 336 5.48 -11.65 -7.85
N GLY A 337 6.15 -12.71 -7.37
CA GLY A 337 6.98 -13.58 -8.22
C GLY A 337 6.25 -14.20 -9.41
N ARG A 338 4.93 -14.43 -9.30
CA ARG A 338 4.08 -15.01 -10.34
C ARG A 338 3.24 -13.95 -11.09
N THR A 339 3.46 -12.69 -10.80
CA THR A 339 2.84 -11.55 -11.48
C THR A 339 3.67 -11.19 -12.72
N SER A 340 3.04 -10.65 -13.77
CA SER A 340 3.80 -10.16 -14.93
C SER A 340 4.70 -8.99 -14.52
N ILE A 341 5.79 -8.73 -15.25
CA ILE A 341 6.69 -7.60 -14.91
C ILE A 341 5.98 -6.26 -15.04
N GLU A 342 5.05 -6.13 -15.99
CA GLU A 342 4.22 -4.94 -16.19
C GLU A 342 3.28 -4.72 -15.01
N ASP A 343 2.55 -5.76 -14.62
CA ASP A 343 1.64 -5.73 -13.47
C ASP A 343 2.38 -5.47 -12.15
N ALA A 344 3.56 -6.07 -11.96
CA ALA A 344 4.39 -5.80 -10.79
C ALA A 344 4.90 -4.35 -10.80
N GLY A 345 5.27 -3.81 -11.97
CA GLY A 345 5.61 -2.40 -12.14
C GLY A 345 4.45 -1.47 -11.76
N SER A 346 3.23 -1.80 -12.18
CA SER A 346 2.00 -1.10 -11.80
C SER A 346 1.80 -1.09 -10.28
N VAL A 347 1.97 -2.23 -9.61
CA VAL A 347 1.92 -2.31 -8.14
C VAL A 347 2.95 -1.39 -7.48
N LEU A 348 4.21 -1.41 -7.94
CA LEU A 348 5.26 -0.54 -7.38
C LEU A 348 4.92 0.94 -7.58
N ALA A 349 4.39 1.32 -8.74
CA ALA A 349 3.97 2.68 -9.04
C ALA A 349 2.85 3.14 -8.10
N ILE A 350 1.80 2.32 -7.94
CA ILE A 350 0.67 2.63 -7.05
C ILE A 350 1.13 2.81 -5.60
N ILE A 351 1.97 1.90 -5.07
CA ILE A 351 2.53 2.03 -3.72
C ILE A 351 3.29 3.35 -3.58
N SER A 352 4.15 3.66 -4.56
CA SER A 352 4.94 4.90 -4.60
C SER A 352 4.06 6.14 -4.59
N GLU A 353 3.05 6.21 -5.45
CA GLU A 353 2.14 7.35 -5.57
C GLU A 353 1.38 7.59 -4.27
N ILE A 354 0.70 6.56 -3.75
CA ILE A 354 -0.14 6.69 -2.55
C ILE A 354 0.72 7.04 -1.32
N SER A 355 1.90 6.40 -1.17
CA SER A 355 2.80 6.63 -0.03
C SER A 355 3.50 8.00 -0.06
N ARG A 356 3.54 8.67 -1.21
CA ARG A 356 4.18 10.00 -1.33
C ARG A 356 3.16 11.14 -1.32
N VAL A 357 1.94 10.93 -1.81
CA VAL A 357 0.85 11.92 -1.72
C VAL A 357 0.46 12.20 -0.26
N THR A 358 0.56 11.21 0.62
CA THR A 358 0.36 11.36 2.08
C THR A 358 1.40 12.26 2.78
N ASN A 359 2.42 12.75 2.07
CA ASN A 359 3.53 13.54 2.63
C ASN A 359 3.51 15.04 2.25
N THR A 360 2.62 15.44 1.36
CA THR A 360 2.38 16.86 1.06
C THR A 360 1.22 17.31 1.94
N ILE A 361 1.56 17.84 3.12
CA ILE A 361 0.70 18.67 3.99
C ILE A 361 -0.71 18.08 4.18
N MET A 362 -0.90 17.27 5.22
CA MET A 362 -2.22 17.09 5.82
C MET A 362 -2.34 18.10 6.97
N PRO A 363 -2.82 19.34 6.76
CA PRO A 363 -3.61 19.94 7.81
C PRO A 363 -4.93 19.16 7.84
N SER A 364 -5.39 18.81 9.04
CA SER A 364 -6.68 18.17 9.23
C SER A 364 -7.76 18.88 8.41
N THR A 365 -8.47 18.13 7.56
CA THR A 365 -9.94 18.04 7.49
C THR A 365 -10.35 17.31 6.22
N ALA A 366 -11.20 16.30 6.38
CA ALA A 366 -12.13 15.72 5.39
C ALA A 366 -11.63 15.59 3.93
N LYS A 367 -11.43 14.34 3.48
CA LYS A 367 -11.42 14.07 2.03
C LYS A 367 -12.77 14.49 1.44
N SER A 368 -12.72 15.30 0.38
CA SER A 368 -13.90 15.72 -0.38
C SER A 368 -14.74 14.51 -0.80
N TRP A 369 -16.05 14.65 -0.63
CA TRP A 369 -17.07 13.69 -1.06
C TRP A 369 -17.35 13.78 -2.57
N ILE A 370 -16.76 14.77 -3.26
CA ILE A 370 -16.79 14.91 -4.71
C ILE A 370 -15.47 14.38 -5.28
N THR A 371 -15.55 13.51 -6.28
CA THR A 371 -14.39 13.13 -7.10
C THR A 371 -13.92 14.35 -7.89
N PRO A 372 -12.61 14.60 -8.04
CA PRO A 372 -12.12 15.70 -8.88
C PRO A 372 -12.82 15.71 -10.24
N GLN A 373 -13.47 16.83 -10.59
CA GLN A 373 -14.22 16.97 -11.84
C GLN A 373 -13.52 17.93 -12.80
N MET A 374 -13.84 17.78 -14.08
CA MET A 374 -13.40 18.70 -15.12
C MET A 374 -14.46 19.79 -15.31
N ARG A 375 -14.09 21.05 -15.09
CA ARG A 375 -14.92 22.23 -15.39
C ARG A 375 -14.37 22.96 -16.59
N THR A 376 -15.25 23.40 -17.49
CA THR A 376 -14.88 24.34 -18.55
C THR A 376 -15.02 25.78 -18.03
N CYS A 377 -13.94 26.55 -18.12
CA CYS A 377 -13.93 27.99 -17.82
C CYS A 377 -14.56 28.79 -18.98
N GLN A 378 -14.87 30.08 -18.73
CA GLN A 378 -15.51 30.94 -19.73
C GLN A 378 -14.64 31.18 -20.97
N ASP A 379 -13.32 31.04 -20.83
CA ASP A 379 -12.33 31.07 -21.91
C ASP A 379 -12.29 29.79 -22.77
N GLY A 380 -13.10 28.77 -22.42
CA GLY A 380 -13.13 27.47 -23.07
C GLY A 380 -12.05 26.49 -22.58
N GLY A 381 -11.19 26.90 -21.65
CA GLY A 381 -10.21 26.04 -20.99
C GLY A 381 -10.88 24.98 -20.13
N LYS A 382 -10.37 23.74 -20.14
CA LYS A 382 -10.84 22.66 -19.25
C LYS A 382 -9.89 22.53 -18.08
N HIS A 383 -10.42 22.63 -16.87
CA HIS A 383 -9.67 22.61 -15.64
C HIS A 383 -10.15 21.48 -14.74
N GLU A 384 -9.22 20.74 -14.18
CA GLU A 384 -9.50 19.78 -13.12
C GLU A 384 -9.58 20.51 -11.78
N GLY A 385 -10.44 20.06 -10.88
CA GLY A 385 -10.56 20.64 -9.55
C GLY A 385 -11.51 19.90 -8.64
N ASP A 386 -11.68 20.43 -7.44
CA ASP A 386 -12.53 19.86 -6.39
C ASP A 386 -13.28 20.99 -5.65
N LEU A 387 -14.27 20.64 -4.82
CA LEU A 387 -14.90 21.59 -3.92
C LEU A 387 -14.16 21.65 -2.58
N GLN A 388 -13.89 22.87 -2.14
CA GLN A 388 -13.32 23.16 -0.84
C GLN A 388 -14.31 23.98 -0.02
N LEU A 389 -14.63 23.50 1.18
CA LEU A 389 -15.42 24.24 2.16
C LEU A 389 -14.66 25.50 2.62
N ILE A 390 -15.30 26.66 2.50
CA ILE A 390 -14.75 27.95 2.96
C ILE A 390 -14.88 28.00 4.48
N THR A 391 -13.73 27.92 5.15
CA THR A 391 -13.62 27.95 6.62
C THR A 391 -12.82 29.14 7.16
N TRP A 392 -12.36 30.02 6.27
CA TRP A 392 -11.56 31.20 6.58
C TRP A 392 -12.34 32.49 6.30
N GLU A 393 -11.78 33.61 6.76
CA GLU A 393 -12.30 34.95 6.53
C GLU A 393 -11.71 35.54 5.25
N TRP A 394 -12.52 36.25 4.46
CA TRP A 394 -12.07 36.92 3.24
C TRP A 394 -12.90 38.17 2.95
N LYS A 395 -12.48 39.05 2.04
CA LYS A 395 -13.25 40.23 1.64
C LYS A 395 -13.72 40.11 0.20
N ASP A 396 -15.00 40.35 -0.03
CA ASP A 396 -15.57 40.30 -1.38
C ASP A 396 -15.17 41.51 -2.23
N GLU A 397 -15.62 41.53 -3.49
CA GLU A 397 -15.29 42.61 -4.44
C GLU A 397 -15.90 43.97 -4.06
N TYR A 398 -16.86 43.99 -3.14
CA TYR A 398 -17.49 45.19 -2.59
C TYR A 398 -16.88 45.60 -1.24
N GLY A 399 -15.95 44.81 -0.71
CA GLY A 399 -15.26 45.05 0.56
C GLY A 399 -16.00 44.50 1.78
N GLU A 400 -17.03 43.69 1.59
CA GLU A 400 -17.79 43.05 2.66
C GLU A 400 -16.96 41.93 3.30
N GLU A 401 -17.02 41.82 4.63
CA GLU A 401 -16.28 40.78 5.35
C GLU A 401 -17.05 39.46 5.31
N MET A 402 -16.49 38.47 4.64
CA MET A 402 -17.07 37.15 4.48
C MET A 402 -16.44 36.18 5.49
N GLY A 403 -17.26 35.25 5.98
CA GLY A 403 -16.86 34.25 6.97
C GLY A 403 -17.17 32.81 6.55
N TRP A 404 -17.30 31.96 7.57
CA TRP A 404 -17.53 30.52 7.40
C TRP A 404 -18.75 30.24 6.51
N GLY A 405 -18.59 29.34 5.53
CA GLY A 405 -19.66 28.99 4.61
C GLY A 405 -20.05 30.10 3.64
N ASN A 406 -19.14 31.05 3.41
CA ASN A 406 -19.32 32.17 2.49
C ASN A 406 -20.51 33.09 2.85
N ILE A 407 -20.69 33.33 4.14
CA ILE A 407 -21.75 34.20 4.67
C ILE A 407 -21.12 35.51 5.14
N ILE A 408 -21.79 36.64 4.85
CA ILE A 408 -21.38 37.96 5.31
C ILE A 408 -21.34 37.97 6.84
N ARG A 409 -20.25 38.49 7.40
CA ARG A 409 -20.11 38.76 8.84
C ARG A 409 -20.83 40.07 9.13
N GLU A 410 -22.03 39.98 9.66
CA GLU A 410 -22.68 41.18 10.22
C GLU A 410 -21.94 41.60 11.50
N GLU A 411 -21.47 42.85 11.54
CA GLU A 411 -21.00 43.48 12.77
C GLU A 411 -22.20 43.68 13.72
N GLY A 412 -22.44 42.72 14.61
CA GLY A 412 -23.18 42.93 15.86
C GLY A 412 -24.71 42.92 15.77
N GLU A 413 -25.29 41.99 16.54
CA GLU A 413 -26.64 42.03 17.14
C GLU A 413 -27.81 42.58 16.31
N SER A 414 -28.56 41.69 15.64
CA SER A 414 -30.01 41.59 15.87
C SER A 414 -30.59 40.32 15.26
N GLN A 415 -31.31 39.55 16.08
CA GLN A 415 -32.39 38.70 15.59
C GLN A 415 -33.39 39.58 14.82
N ASP A 416 -33.90 39.07 13.70
CA ASP A 416 -34.91 39.68 12.83
C ASP A 416 -34.43 40.77 11.86
N THR A 417 -33.75 40.40 10.77
CA THR A 417 -34.09 40.93 9.43
C THR A 417 -33.47 40.10 8.30
N ILE A 418 -34.32 39.43 7.52
CA ILE A 418 -33.93 38.85 6.23
C ILE A 418 -33.88 39.98 5.22
N HIS A 419 -32.68 40.38 4.79
CA HIS A 419 -32.52 41.14 3.55
C HIS A 419 -31.82 40.28 2.49
N THR A 420 -32.60 39.95 1.47
CA THR A 420 -32.18 39.36 0.21
C THR A 420 -31.21 40.28 -0.53
N MET A 421 -30.02 39.77 -0.85
CA MET A 421 -29.33 40.17 -2.07
C MET A 421 -29.24 38.96 -3.01
N THR A 422 -29.85 39.16 -4.16
CA THR A 422 -30.08 38.21 -5.24
C THR A 422 -28.83 38.00 -6.08
N LEU A 423 -28.44 36.74 -6.28
CA LEU A 423 -27.97 36.25 -7.57
C LEU A 423 -28.81 35.02 -7.93
N GLU A 424 -29.69 35.23 -8.90
CA GLU A 424 -30.63 34.32 -9.56
C GLU A 424 -30.47 32.81 -9.29
N ALA A 425 -31.20 32.31 -8.29
CA ALA A 425 -31.78 30.97 -8.28
C ALA A 425 -33.04 30.97 -7.39
N ASP A 426 -34.12 30.44 -7.94
CA ASP A 426 -35.51 30.50 -7.49
C ASP A 426 -35.77 29.61 -6.24
N THR A 427 -35.20 29.97 -5.08
CA THR A 427 -35.50 29.29 -3.81
C THR A 427 -35.59 30.28 -2.64
N ASP A 428 -36.78 30.45 -2.05
CA ASP A 428 -37.08 31.14 -0.78
C ASP A 428 -36.42 30.43 0.43
N ILE A 429 -35.10 30.31 0.45
CA ILE A 429 -34.35 29.77 1.61
C ILE A 429 -33.75 30.95 2.36
N PRO A 430 -34.13 31.21 3.63
CA PRO A 430 -33.49 32.22 4.44
C PRO A 430 -31.99 31.94 4.57
N THR A 431 -31.15 32.93 4.24
CA THR A 431 -29.70 32.85 4.45
C THR A 431 -29.43 32.69 5.95
N PRO A 432 -28.77 31.60 6.40
CA PRO A 432 -28.43 31.43 7.81
C PRO A 432 -27.27 32.36 8.18
N SER A 433 -27.12 32.67 9.47
CA SER A 433 -25.88 33.27 9.97
C SER A 433 -24.72 32.28 9.84
N ALA A 434 -23.48 32.78 9.78
CA ALA A 434 -22.28 31.93 9.68
C ALA A 434 -22.19 30.93 10.86
N ASP A 435 -22.55 31.36 12.07
CA ASP A 435 -22.56 30.53 13.26
C ASP A 435 -23.68 29.48 13.23
N ASP A 436 -24.88 29.84 12.76
CA ASP A 436 -25.99 28.89 12.60
C ASP A 436 -25.64 27.80 11.57
N LEU A 437 -25.07 28.19 10.42
CA LEU A 437 -24.70 27.24 9.38
C LEU A 437 -23.61 26.29 9.88
N LYS A 438 -22.60 26.80 10.59
CA LYS A 438 -21.55 25.99 11.21
C LYS A 438 -22.11 25.03 12.25
N GLN A 439 -23.02 25.50 13.12
CA GLN A 439 -23.64 24.67 14.14
C GLN A 439 -24.49 23.55 13.52
N ARG A 440 -25.27 23.85 12.48
CA ARG A 440 -26.04 22.84 11.73
C ARG A 440 -25.14 21.82 11.06
N PHE A 441 -24.05 22.26 10.44
CA PHE A 441 -23.05 21.38 9.85
C PHE A 441 -22.49 20.39 10.88
N GLU A 442 -22.08 20.87 12.05
CA GLU A 442 -21.48 20.04 13.08
C GLU A 442 -22.48 19.11 13.78
N LYS A 443 -23.66 19.61 14.14
CA LYS A 443 -24.61 18.91 15.01
C LYS A 443 -25.71 18.16 14.28
N GLU A 444 -26.28 18.75 13.23
CA GLU A 444 -27.42 18.17 12.50
C GLU A 444 -26.95 17.33 11.31
N MET A 445 -25.94 17.80 10.60
CA MET A 445 -25.40 17.11 9.43
C MET A 445 -24.26 16.15 9.77
N GLY A 446 -23.75 16.18 11.01
CA GLY A 446 -22.68 15.29 11.48
C GLY A 446 -21.36 15.51 10.75
N LYS A 447 -21.04 16.76 10.41
CA LYS A 447 -19.89 17.17 9.60
C LYS A 447 -19.85 16.54 8.19
N ASN A 448 -21.02 16.21 7.64
CA ASN A 448 -21.15 15.65 6.30
C ASN A 448 -21.22 16.77 5.25
N GLU A 449 -20.13 16.98 4.53
CA GLU A 449 -20.02 18.04 3.51
C GLU A 449 -20.97 17.88 2.33
N LYS A 450 -21.36 16.65 1.97
CA LYS A 450 -22.38 16.42 0.94
C LYS A 450 -23.73 16.99 1.36
N LYS A 451 -24.15 16.72 2.60
CA LYS A 451 -25.40 17.27 3.14
C LYS A 451 -25.35 18.79 3.23
N LEU A 452 -24.19 19.35 3.58
CA LEU A 452 -23.99 20.80 3.58
C LEU A 452 -24.06 21.38 2.18
N PHE A 453 -23.45 20.74 1.18
CA PHE A 453 -23.52 21.20 -0.20
C PHE A 453 -24.94 21.10 -0.77
N ASP A 454 -25.65 20.01 -0.51
CA ASP A 454 -27.06 19.86 -0.92
C ASP A 454 -27.96 20.95 -0.28
N TYR A 455 -27.58 21.46 0.90
CA TYR A 455 -28.31 22.51 1.63
C TYR A 455 -27.87 23.95 1.29
N TRP A 456 -26.57 24.19 1.21
CA TRP A 456 -25.93 25.49 1.03
C TRP A 456 -24.66 25.36 0.15
N PRO A 457 -24.82 25.22 -1.18
CA PRO A 457 -23.69 25.06 -2.11
C PRO A 457 -22.68 26.21 -2.04
N ALA A 458 -23.15 27.42 -1.71
CA ALA A 458 -22.33 28.62 -1.61
C ALA A 458 -21.24 28.54 -0.53
N ALA A 459 -21.35 27.60 0.42
CA ALA A 459 -20.29 27.33 1.41
C ALA A 459 -18.99 26.82 0.78
N PHE A 460 -19.03 26.39 -0.49
CA PHE A 460 -17.90 25.77 -1.16
C PHE A 460 -17.39 26.68 -2.27
N ARG A 461 -16.06 26.71 -2.40
CA ARG A 461 -15.39 27.23 -3.60
C ARG A 461 -14.82 26.09 -4.43
N TRP A 462 -14.66 26.35 -5.72
CA TRP A 462 -13.95 25.44 -6.61
C TRP A 462 -12.44 25.65 -6.48
N THR A 463 -11.69 24.62 -6.08
CA THR A 463 -10.23 24.59 -6.15
C THR A 463 -9.82 24.05 -7.50
N CYS A 464 -9.29 24.92 -8.36
CA CYS A 464 -8.79 24.50 -9.65
C CYS A 464 -7.34 24.04 -9.53
N CYS A 465 -7.01 22.92 -10.16
CA CYS A 465 -5.64 22.44 -10.32
C CYS A 465 -4.88 22.37 -8.98
N GLY A 466 -5.54 21.92 -7.91
CA GLY A 466 -4.91 21.71 -6.59
C GLY A 466 -4.58 22.98 -5.79
N ALA A 467 -4.99 24.17 -6.24
CA ALA A 467 -4.76 25.42 -5.51
C ALA A 467 -5.65 25.50 -4.25
N SER A 468 -5.03 25.49 -3.06
CA SER A 468 -5.69 25.73 -1.76
C SER A 468 -5.34 27.13 -1.23
N ALA A 469 -6.23 27.77 -0.45
CA ALA A 469 -6.04 29.13 0.08
C ALA A 469 -5.42 29.15 1.49
N GLN A 470 -4.58 28.18 1.82
CA GLN A 470 -4.11 28.00 3.20
C GLN A 470 -2.68 28.51 3.40
N SER A 471 -2.53 29.81 3.50
CA SER A 471 -1.56 30.37 4.43
C SER A 471 -2.05 31.73 4.92
N GLY A 472 -2.32 31.82 6.23
CA GLY A 472 -2.55 33.10 6.90
C GLY A 472 -1.28 33.92 7.03
N ASP A 473 -0.46 33.98 5.98
CA ASP A 473 0.73 34.82 5.88
C ASP A 473 0.35 36.09 5.08
N PRO A 474 0.39 37.27 5.71
CA PRO A 474 0.06 38.54 5.05
C PRO A 474 1.06 38.94 3.95
N GLU A 475 2.20 38.25 3.82
CA GLU A 475 3.15 38.41 2.69
C GLU A 475 3.00 37.32 1.62
N SER A 476 2.13 36.32 1.83
CA SER A 476 1.80 35.33 0.81
C SER A 476 0.64 35.83 -0.07
N GLU A 477 0.87 35.91 -1.39
CA GLU A 477 -0.19 36.18 -2.37
C GLU A 477 -1.03 34.92 -2.64
N ASP A 478 -1.63 34.34 -1.58
CA ASP A 478 -2.39 33.10 -1.67
C ASP A 478 -3.77 33.27 -2.33
N ILE A 479 -4.11 32.33 -3.21
CA ILE A 479 -5.22 32.40 -4.17
C ILE A 479 -6.57 32.23 -3.47
N SER A 480 -7.25 33.34 -3.21
CA SER A 480 -8.59 33.35 -2.59
C SER A 480 -9.70 32.89 -3.56
N PHE A 481 -9.58 33.17 -4.87
CA PHE A 481 -10.51 32.72 -5.93
C PHE A 481 -9.79 32.60 -7.27
N GLY A 482 -10.23 31.68 -8.14
CA GLY A 482 -9.83 31.63 -9.57
C GLY A 482 -8.64 30.72 -9.91
N CYS A 483 -8.41 30.54 -11.22
CA CYS A 483 -7.43 29.63 -11.79
C CYS A 483 -6.84 30.22 -13.07
N ASP A 484 -5.55 30.53 -13.07
CA ASP A 484 -4.83 30.66 -14.34
C ASP A 484 -3.31 30.43 -14.16
N HIS A 485 -2.94 29.27 -13.62
CA HIS A 485 -1.54 28.89 -13.45
C HIS A 485 -1.21 27.56 -14.11
N HIS A 486 -0.06 27.54 -14.79
CA HIS A 486 0.52 26.34 -15.36
C HIS A 486 1.38 25.65 -14.29
N GLY A 487 1.10 24.37 -14.01
CA GLY A 487 2.03 23.51 -13.26
C GLY A 487 1.57 22.88 -11.98
N THR A 488 0.28 22.94 -11.71
CA THR A 488 -0.31 22.57 -10.42
C THR A 488 -1.44 21.56 -10.54
N GLY A 489 -2.00 21.37 -11.74
CA GLY A 489 -2.96 20.30 -12.03
C GLY A 489 -2.34 18.91 -11.90
N SER A 490 -3.16 17.86 -11.84
CA SER A 490 -2.68 16.47 -11.68
C SER A 490 -1.84 15.98 -12.87
N THR A 491 -2.04 16.60 -14.04
CA THR A 491 -1.32 16.29 -15.27
C THR A 491 -0.31 17.39 -15.60
N LYS A 492 0.84 16.97 -16.17
CA LYS A 492 1.85 17.90 -16.67
C LYS A 492 1.28 18.73 -17.83
N CYS A 493 1.53 20.03 -17.84
CA CYS A 493 1.11 20.88 -18.94
C CYS A 493 1.80 20.47 -20.26
N SER A 494 1.05 20.28 -21.34
CA SER A 494 1.62 19.89 -22.63
C SER A 494 1.98 21.06 -23.54
N CYS A 495 1.82 22.32 -23.10
CA CYS A 495 2.15 23.46 -23.93
C CYS A 495 3.66 23.54 -24.19
N ASP A 496 4.01 24.10 -25.34
CA ASP A 496 5.39 24.25 -25.77
C ASP A 496 6.21 25.12 -24.80
N PHE A 497 5.64 26.20 -24.25
CA PHE A 497 6.28 27.04 -23.23
C PHE A 497 6.66 26.25 -21.97
N CYS A 498 5.76 25.42 -21.43
CA CYS A 498 6.06 24.56 -20.28
C CYS A 498 7.09 23.47 -20.62
N GLN A 499 7.03 22.90 -21.84
CA GLN A 499 8.03 21.93 -22.31
C GLN A 499 9.42 22.53 -22.51
N MET A 500 9.48 23.82 -22.89
CA MET A 500 10.69 24.61 -23.02
C MET A 500 11.19 25.19 -21.68
N GLY A 501 10.40 25.09 -20.60
CA GLY A 501 10.71 25.68 -19.31
C GLY A 501 10.71 27.22 -19.35
N GLN A 502 9.86 27.80 -20.19
CA GLN A 502 9.77 29.25 -20.42
C GLN A 502 8.37 29.75 -20.02
N PRO A 503 8.27 30.92 -19.37
CA PRO A 503 6.98 31.54 -19.11
C PRO A 503 6.29 31.93 -20.41
N VAL A 504 4.96 31.96 -20.40
CA VAL A 504 4.17 32.39 -21.56
C VAL A 504 4.37 33.91 -21.75
N PRO A 505 4.72 34.39 -22.96
CA PRO A 505 4.93 35.81 -23.22
C PRO A 505 3.67 36.62 -22.98
N ALA A 506 3.84 37.85 -22.47
CA ALA A 506 2.75 38.80 -22.23
C ALA A 506 1.91 39.13 -23.48
N SER A 507 2.47 38.89 -24.68
CA SER A 507 1.77 39.04 -25.97
C SER A 507 0.81 37.89 -26.29
N VAL A 508 0.98 36.73 -25.64
CA VAL A 508 0.16 35.52 -25.81
C VAL A 508 -0.86 35.41 -24.69
N LEU A 509 -0.44 35.69 -23.45
CA LEU A 509 -1.30 35.71 -22.28
C LEU A 509 -1.03 37.02 -21.54
N LYS A 510 -2.01 37.92 -21.48
CA LYS A 510 -1.86 39.13 -20.66
C LYS A 510 -1.90 38.70 -19.19
N PRO A 511 -1.07 39.28 -18.30
CA PRO A 511 -1.33 39.19 -16.87
C PRO A 511 -2.75 39.70 -16.63
N ILE A 512 -3.64 38.80 -16.22
CA ILE A 512 -5.00 39.18 -15.93
C ILE A 512 -5.01 39.57 -14.46
N ASN A 513 -5.31 40.84 -14.18
CA ASN A 513 -5.72 41.22 -12.84
C ASN A 513 -7.15 40.70 -12.66
N VAL A 514 -7.26 39.51 -12.08
CA VAL A 514 -8.55 38.92 -11.70
C VAL A 514 -8.70 39.18 -10.21
N HIS A 515 -9.63 40.05 -9.85
CA HIS A 515 -9.96 40.38 -8.45
C HIS A 515 -8.74 40.77 -7.58
N GLY A 516 -7.85 41.62 -8.09
CA GLY A 516 -6.76 42.21 -7.29
C GLY A 516 -5.46 41.41 -7.22
N LEU A 517 -5.36 40.26 -7.90
CA LEU A 517 -4.17 39.42 -7.91
C LEU A 517 -3.25 39.68 -9.13
N ASN A 518 -1.93 39.65 -8.91
CA ASN A 518 -0.92 39.69 -9.98
C ASN A 518 -0.35 38.28 -10.22
N ILE A 519 -1.01 37.50 -11.09
CA ILE A 519 -0.60 36.11 -11.36
C ILE A 519 0.55 36.07 -12.37
N SER A 520 1.65 35.37 -12.03
CA SER A 520 2.81 35.20 -12.91
C SER A 520 2.66 33.97 -13.82
N PRO A 521 2.83 34.10 -15.17
CA PRO A 521 2.63 33.02 -16.14
C PRO A 521 3.84 32.06 -16.22
N GLY A 522 4.26 31.50 -15.09
CA GLY A 522 5.41 30.60 -14.99
C GLY A 522 5.17 29.22 -15.63
N PRO A 523 6.23 28.54 -16.13
CA PRO A 523 6.10 27.21 -16.73
C PRO A 523 5.88 26.10 -15.69
N ASP A 524 5.14 25.05 -16.05
CA ASP A 524 5.06 23.79 -15.28
C ASP A 524 6.44 23.11 -15.23
N PRO A 525 7.11 23.03 -14.06
CA PRO A 525 8.44 22.43 -13.97
C PRO A 525 8.45 20.94 -14.31
N ARG A 526 7.31 20.24 -14.20
CA ARG A 526 7.16 18.80 -14.50
C ARG A 526 7.10 18.53 -16.01
N SER A 527 6.88 19.57 -16.82
CA SER A 527 6.74 19.46 -18.27
C SER A 527 8.05 19.59 -19.02
N PHE A 528 9.10 20.11 -18.39
CA PHE A 528 10.38 20.39 -19.06
C PHE A 528 11.04 19.11 -19.58
N LYS A 529 11.46 19.14 -20.85
CA LYS A 529 12.28 18.09 -21.48
C LYS A 529 13.34 18.71 -22.37
N ALA A 530 14.62 18.55 -22.03
CA ALA A 530 15.72 19.17 -22.77
C ALA A 530 15.74 18.84 -24.28
N SER A 531 15.44 17.59 -24.66
CA SER A 531 15.39 17.16 -26.07
C SER A 531 14.20 17.75 -26.84
N THR A 532 13.06 17.93 -26.17
CA THR A 532 11.85 18.52 -26.75
C THR A 532 11.92 20.04 -26.77
N ALA A 533 12.60 20.66 -25.80
CA ALA A 533 12.80 22.10 -25.72
C ALA A 533 13.57 22.65 -26.94
N ALA A 534 14.71 22.04 -27.27
CA ALA A 534 15.51 22.44 -28.44
C ALA A 534 14.76 22.23 -29.77
N PHE A 535 13.98 21.14 -29.87
CA PHE A 535 13.14 20.87 -31.03
C PHE A 535 12.01 21.90 -31.16
N ASN A 536 11.27 22.17 -30.08
CA ASN A 536 10.19 23.16 -30.08
C ASN A 536 10.70 24.58 -30.36
N GLU A 537 11.85 24.95 -29.80
CA GLU A 537 12.49 26.24 -30.06
C GLU A 537 12.86 26.41 -31.54
N GLY A 538 13.44 25.37 -32.17
CA GLY A 538 13.73 25.35 -33.60
C GLY A 538 12.47 25.37 -34.48
N MET A 539 11.42 24.64 -34.11
CA MET A 539 10.16 24.63 -34.86
C MET A 539 9.44 25.98 -34.81
N ARG A 540 9.48 26.67 -33.67
CA ARG A 540 8.90 28.01 -33.54
C ARG A 540 9.58 29.03 -34.45
N GLU A 541 10.90 28.93 -34.63
CA GLU A 541 11.63 29.74 -35.60
C GLU A 541 11.17 29.48 -37.05
N VAL A 542 11.01 28.21 -37.41
CA VAL A 542 10.54 27.81 -38.75
C VAL A 542 9.15 28.37 -39.06
N PHE A 543 8.28 28.48 -38.05
CA PHE A 543 6.92 29.00 -38.19
C PHE A 543 6.77 30.51 -37.90
N GLY A 544 7.86 31.25 -37.71
CA GLY A 544 7.82 32.70 -37.44
C GLY A 544 7.19 33.07 -36.09
N LEU A 545 7.20 32.16 -35.12
CA LEU A 545 6.69 32.36 -33.77
C LEU A 545 7.79 33.00 -32.88
N PRO A 546 7.42 33.83 -31.88
CA PRO A 546 8.39 34.57 -31.07
C PRO A 546 9.34 33.65 -30.27
N LYS A 547 10.64 34.02 -30.24
CA LYS A 547 11.72 33.45 -29.40
C LYS A 547 11.84 34.21 -28.07
N ASN A 548 12.32 33.51 -27.03
CA ASN A 548 12.52 33.97 -25.65
C ASN A 548 12.91 35.44 -25.49
N LEU A 549 12.19 36.17 -24.63
CA LEU A 549 12.67 37.38 -23.96
C LEU A 549 13.14 36.96 -22.55
N LYS A 550 14.37 37.28 -22.15
CA LYS A 550 14.56 37.87 -20.81
C LYS A 550 13.95 37.16 -19.58
N PRO A 551 14.61 36.26 -18.81
CA PRO A 551 14.10 35.94 -17.47
C PRO A 551 13.98 37.24 -16.65
N PRO A 552 12.83 37.57 -16.05
CA PRO A 552 12.70 38.72 -15.17
C PRO A 552 13.20 38.37 -13.77
N TYR A 553 14.37 37.75 -13.63
CA TYR A 553 15.12 37.65 -12.38
C TYR A 553 16.61 37.49 -12.71
N ALA A 554 17.22 38.63 -12.99
CA ALA A 554 18.66 38.84 -12.96
C ALA A 554 18.95 40.18 -12.26
N MET A 555 18.42 40.32 -11.05
CA MET A 555 19.05 40.85 -9.83
C MET A 555 18.07 40.67 -8.67
#